data_AF-A0A842LUL9-F1
#
_entry.id   AF-A0A842LUL9-F1
#
_cell.length_a   1.000
_cell.length_b   1.000
_cell.length_c   1.000
_cell.angle_alpha   90.00
_cell.angle_beta   90.00
_cell.angle_gamma   90.00
#
_symmetry.space_group_name_H-M   'P 1'
#
loop_
_entity.id
_entity.type
_entity.pdbx_description
1 polymer ?
#
loop_
_entity_poly.entity_id
_entity_poly.type
_entity_poly.pdbx_seq_one_letter_code
_entity_poly.pdbx_strand_id
1 'polypeptide(L)'
;ADDIAYEMRMKLKDYSQKLNSFTMIYMFLAILGPVIFLVMLLAAATVMGSVLPPIAIIMIYLFLFPMLVGFMAFMIKRLEPKL
;
A
#
# COMPACT_ATOMS: atom_id res chain seq x y z
N ALA A 1 -4.56 38.40 -4.19
CA ALA A 1 -3.59 37.67 -3.36
C ALA A 1 -4.30 36.65 -2.47
N ASP A 2 -5.41 37.03 -1.82
CA ASP A 2 -6.21 36.12 -0.99
C ASP A 2 -6.91 34.99 -1.76
N ASP A 3 -7.40 35.23 -2.98
CA ASP A 3 -8.07 34.18 -3.77
C ASP A 3 -7.12 33.02 -4.13
N ILE A 4 -5.87 33.33 -4.47
CA ILE A 4 -4.83 32.34 -4.80
C ILE A 4 -4.47 31.52 -3.55
N ALA A 5 -4.36 32.19 -2.39
CA ALA A 5 -4.09 31.53 -1.12
C ALA A 5 -5.25 30.61 -0.69
N TYR A 6 -6.49 31.02 -0.97
CA TYR A 6 -7.69 30.22 -0.69
C TYR A 6 -7.78 29.00 -1.61
N GLU A 7 -7.53 29.17 -2.91
CA GLU A 7 -7.55 28.08 -3.89
C GLU A 7 -6.47 27.02 -3.59
N MET A 8 -5.26 27.45 -3.23
CA MET A 8 -4.19 26.53 -2.82
C MET A 8 -4.56 25.71 -1.58
N ARG A 9 -5.16 26.35 -0.57
CA ARG A 9 -5.62 25.65 0.64
C ARG A 9 -6.65 24.59 0.31
N MET A 10 -7.55 24.86 -0.64
CA MET A 10 -8.56 23.92 -1.09
C MET A 10 -7.93 22.71 -1.80
N LYS A 11 -6.99 22.95 -2.74
CA LYS A 11 -6.22 21.88 -3.42
C LYS A 11 -5.44 21.00 -2.45
N LEU A 12 -4.82 21.60 -1.42
CA LEU A 12 -4.09 20.87 -0.37
C LEU A 12 -5.01 20.01 0.50
N LYS A 13 -6.20 20.51 0.82
CA LYS A 13 -7.22 19.74 1.56
C LYS A 13 -7.67 18.52 0.76
N ASP A 14 -7.96 18.69 -0.53
CA ASP A 14 -8.35 17.59 -1.43
C ASP A 14 -7.23 16.57 -1.61
N TYR A 15 -5.98 17.05 -1.73
CA TYR A 15 -4.78 16.20 -1.77
C TYR A 15 -4.67 15.35 -0.50
N SER A 16 -4.77 15.98 0.68
CA SER A 16 -4.69 15.29 1.97
C SER A 16 -5.79 14.24 2.12
N GLN A 17 -7.03 14.56 1.73
CA GLN A 17 -8.15 13.61 1.78
C GLN A 17 -7.92 12.41 0.86
N LYS A 18 -7.42 12.64 -0.37
CA LYS A 18 -7.08 11.56 -1.30
C LYS A 18 -5.93 10.71 -0.75
N LEU A 19 -4.86 11.33 -0.27
CA LEU A 19 -3.71 10.64 0.30
C LEU A 19 -4.09 9.76 1.50
N ASN A 20 -4.99 10.25 2.36
CA ASN A 20 -5.47 9.48 3.51
C ASN A 20 -6.16 8.18 3.08
N SER A 21 -7.04 8.25 2.08
CA SER A 21 -7.70 7.06 1.53
C SER A 21 -6.70 6.08 0.89
N PHE A 22 -5.71 6.58 0.14
CA PHE A 22 -4.65 5.72 -0.41
C PHE A 22 -3.78 5.08 0.67
N THR A 23 -3.47 5.82 1.73
CA THR A 23 -2.69 5.32 2.86
C THR A 23 -3.45 4.23 3.60
N MET A 24 -4.77 4.36 3.77
CA MET A 24 -5.60 3.29 4.34
C MET A 24 -5.54 2.00 3.51
N ILE A 25 -5.71 2.11 2.19
CA ILE A 25 -5.63 0.95 1.28
C ILE A 25 -4.22 0.32 1.33
N TYR A 26 -3.17 1.15 1.37
CA TYR A 26 -1.81 0.67 1.51
C TYR A 26 -1.59 -0.08 2.81
N MET A 27 -2.02 0.47 3.95
CA MET A 27 -1.90 -0.23 5.24
C MET A 27 -2.67 -1.55 5.21
N PHE A 28 -3.85 -1.59 4.59
CA PHE A 28 -4.62 -2.82 4.42
C PHE A 28 -3.83 -3.85 3.60
N LEU A 29 -3.33 -3.50 2.42
CA LEU A 29 -2.63 -4.44 1.55
C LEU A 29 -1.26 -4.86 2.09
N ALA A 30 -0.51 -3.93 2.68
CA ALA A 30 0.84 -4.18 3.20
C ALA A 30 0.86 -4.95 4.52
N ILE A 31 -0.22 -4.92 5.30
CA ILE A 31 -0.33 -5.64 6.58
C ILE A 31 -1.28 -6.82 6.45
N LEU A 32 -2.55 -6.59 6.08
CA LEU A 32 -3.55 -7.67 6.08
C LEU A 32 -3.34 -8.67 4.96
N GLY A 33 -2.99 -8.21 3.75
CA GLY A 33 -2.67 -9.10 2.62
C GLY A 33 -1.64 -10.19 2.97
N PRO A 34 -0.42 -9.82 3.40
CA PRO A 34 0.61 -10.80 3.76
C PRO A 34 0.25 -11.61 5.01
N VAL A 35 -0.46 -11.05 5.99
CA VAL A 35 -0.87 -11.82 7.18
C VAL A 35 -1.87 -12.90 6.80
N ILE A 36 -2.91 -12.55 6.03
CA ILE A 36 -3.93 -13.51 5.58
C ILE A 36 -3.28 -14.58 4.71
N PHE A 37 -2.38 -14.20 3.80
CA PHE A 37 -1.67 -15.16 2.96
C PHE A 37 -0.87 -16.19 3.77
N LEU A 38 -0.13 -15.75 4.80
CA LEU A 38 0.61 -16.66 5.68
C LEU A 38 -0.32 -17.54 6.51
N VAL A 39 -1.39 -16.98 7.07
CA VAL A 39 -2.36 -17.77 7.85
C VAL A 39 -3.01 -18.85 6.99
N MET A 40 -3.39 -18.52 5.75
CA MET A 40 -3.94 -19.49 4.80
C MET A 40 -2.92 -20.55 4.42
N LEU A 41 -1.65 -20.19 4.22
CA LEU A 41 -0.59 -21.17 3.96
C LEU A 41 -0.37 -22.11 5.14
N LEU A 42 -0.39 -21.59 6.37
CA LEU A 42 -0.27 -22.40 7.58
C LEU A 42 -1.46 -23.36 7.70
N ALA A 43 -2.69 -22.87 7.48
CA ALA A 43 -3.89 -23.69 7.49
C ALA A 43 -3.87 -24.77 6.40
N ALA A 44 -3.38 -24.46 5.21
CA ALA A 44 -3.23 -25.44 4.14
C ALA A 44 -2.14 -26.47 4.47
N ALA A 45 -1.06 -26.04 5.13
CA ALA A 45 0.05 -26.91 5.50
C ALA A 45 -0.31 -27.97 6.53
N THR A 46 -1.28 -27.71 7.41
CA THR A 46 -1.75 -28.70 8.41
C THR A 46 -2.57 -29.83 7.78
N VAL A 47 -3.20 -29.60 6.62
CA VAL A 47 -4.09 -30.57 5.95
C VAL A 47 -3.38 -31.29 4.81
N MET A 48 -2.61 -30.56 3.99
CA MET A 48 -1.99 -31.08 2.76
C MET A 48 -0.48 -31.23 2.84
N GLY A 49 0.15 -30.87 3.97
CA GLY A 49 1.61 -30.73 4.06
C GLY A 49 2.10 -29.43 3.41
N SER A 50 3.41 -29.20 3.37
CA SER A 50 3.97 -27.92 2.90
C SER A 50 3.53 -27.59 1.46
N VAL A 51 2.72 -26.54 1.29
CA VAL A 51 2.18 -26.14 -0.02
C VAL A 51 3.18 -25.30 -0.82
N LEU A 52 3.93 -24.41 -0.16
CA LEU A 52 4.95 -23.58 -0.79
C LEU A 52 6.31 -23.75 -0.09
N PRO A 53 7.41 -23.85 -0.84
CA PRO A 53 8.75 -23.84 -0.27
C PRO A 53 9.02 -22.51 0.47
N PRO A 54 9.75 -22.52 1.61
CA PRO A 54 10.07 -21.30 2.35
C PRO A 54 10.77 -20.23 1.50
N ILE A 55 11.64 -20.66 0.57
CA ILE A 55 12.35 -19.74 -0.34
C ILE A 55 11.39 -18.99 -1.27
N ALA A 56 10.30 -19.62 -1.71
CA ALA A 56 9.31 -18.99 -2.58
C ALA A 56 8.53 -17.91 -1.82
N ILE A 57 8.19 -18.15 -0.55
CA ILE A 57 7.54 -17.17 0.31
C ILE A 57 8.45 -15.95 0.50
N ILE A 58 9.73 -16.17 0.80
CA ILE A 58 10.70 -15.06 0.94
C ILE A 58 10.78 -14.25 -0.36
N MET A 59 10.88 -14.90 -1.51
CA MET A 59 10.94 -14.23 -2.81
C MET A 59 9.69 -13.38 -3.07
N ILE A 60 8.49 -13.94 -2.82
CA ILE A 60 7.23 -13.20 -2.97
C ILE A 60 7.26 -11.91 -2.13
N TYR A 61 7.69 -12.01 -0.87
CA TYR A 61 7.68 -10.87 0.06
C TYR A 61 8.76 -9.85 -0.29
N LEU A 62 9.92 -10.32 -0.74
CA LEU A 62 11.03 -9.48 -1.19
C LEU A 62 10.63 -8.60 -2.38
N PHE A 63 9.79 -9.09 -3.29
CA PHE A 63 9.28 -8.29 -4.41
C PHE A 63 8.01 -7.51 -4.06
N LEU A 64 7.12 -8.09 -3.26
CA LEU A 64 5.84 -7.49 -2.88
C LEU A 64 6.03 -6.18 -2.12
N PHE A 65 6.89 -6.14 -1.10
CA PHE A 65 7.06 -4.93 -0.27
C PHE A 65 7.65 -3.75 -1.06
N PRO A 66 8.77 -3.88 -1.79
CA PRO A 66 9.28 -2.81 -2.63
C PRO A 66 8.29 -2.37 -3.71
N MET A 67 7.52 -3.29 -4.28
CA MET A 67 6.46 -2.94 -5.24
C MET A 67 5.38 -2.07 -4.58
N LEU A 68 4.87 -2.47 -3.41
CA LEU A 68 3.84 -1.72 -2.68
C LEU A 68 4.34 -0.34 -2.24
N VAL A 69 5.56 -0.26 -1.71
CA VAL A 69 6.20 1.01 -1.30
C VAL A 69 6.45 1.90 -2.51
N GLY A 70 6.98 1.33 -3.60
CA GLY A 70 7.21 2.04 -4.85
C GLY A 70 5.93 2.59 -5.45
N PHE A 71 4.84 1.80 -5.42
CA PHE A 71 3.52 2.25 -5.83
C PHE A 71 3.03 3.43 -4.98
N MET A 72 3.20 3.39 -3.65
CA MET A 72 2.85 4.51 -2.79
C MET A 72 3.67 5.77 -3.08
N ALA A 73 4.99 5.63 -3.21
CA ALA A 73 5.87 6.74 -3.55
C ALA A 73 5.48 7.38 -4.90
N PHE A 74 5.10 6.57 -5.89
CA PHE A 74 4.58 7.04 -7.16
C PHE A 74 3.25 7.79 -7.01
N MET A 75 2.32 7.24 -6.23
CA MET A 75 1.01 7.86 -6.01
C MET A 75 1.09 9.19 -5.27
N ILE A 76 1.96 9.29 -4.26
CA ILE A 76 2.25 10.54 -3.54
C ILE A 76 2.70 11.62 -4.54
N LYS A 77 3.75 11.33 -5.32
CA LYS A 77 4.28 12.27 -6.32
C LYS A 77 3.27 12.67 -7.38
N ARG A 78 2.39 11.75 -7.79
CA ARG A 78 1.37 12.02 -8.81
C ARG A 78 0.26 12.92 -8.29
N LEU A 79 -0.06 12.83 -7.00
CA LEU A 79 -1.15 13.57 -6.38
C LEU A 79 -0.71 14.96 -5.88
N GLU A 80 0.59 15.20 -5.71
CA GLU A 80 1.13 16.50 -5.29
C GLU A 80 0.49 17.65 -6.10
N PRO A 81 -0.16 18.62 -5.43
CA PRO A 81 -0.81 19.73 -6.10
C PRO A 81 0.27 20.64 -6.69
N LYS A 82 0.19 20.87 -8.00
CA LYS A 82 1.04 21.83 -8.70
C LYS A 82 0.46 23.23 -8.52
N LEU A 83 1.34 24.20 -8.29
CA LEU A 83 1.01 25.63 -8.23
C LEU A 83 0.35 26.10 -9.53
#